data_AF-A0AA43I6M1-F1
#
_entry.id   AF-A0AA43I6M1-F1
#
_cell.length_a   1.000
_cell.length_b   1.000
_cell.length_c   1.000
_cell.angle_alpha   90.00
_cell.angle_beta   90.00
_cell.angle_gamma   90.00
#
_symmetry.space_group_name_H-M   'P 1'
#
loop_
_entity.id
_entity.type
_entity.pdbx_description
1 polymer ?
#
loop_
_entity_poly.entity_id
_entity_poly.type
_entity_poly.pdbx_seq_one_letter_code
_entity_poly.pdbx_strand_id
1 'polypeptide(L)' 'MSKHNFYPAELKIQIIKRFLNGESAASLREEFQISSRGTIYKWKKWYLSGEVERLNFSSGRPSERELSTSDKLEKAVKE' A
#
# COMPACT_ATOMS: atom_id res chain seq x y z
N MET A 1 25.65 -5.80 0.84
CA MET A 1 25.00 -4.56 1.32
C MET A 1 23.58 -4.53 0.81
N SER A 2 22.60 -4.89 1.64
CA SER A 2 21.19 -4.81 1.28
C SER A 2 20.80 -3.33 1.22
N LYS A 3 20.71 -2.77 0.01
CA LYS A 3 20.14 -1.42 -0.18
C LYS A 3 18.69 -1.47 0.27
N HIS A 4 18.41 -0.97 1.47
CA HIS A 4 17.06 -0.71 1.90
C HIS A 4 16.54 0.45 1.04
N ASN A 5 15.84 0.13 -0.06
CA ASN A 5 15.12 1.13 -0.84
C ASN A 5 13.97 1.65 0.03
N PHE A 6 14.25 2.73 0.76
CA PHE A 6 13.23 3.50 1.43
C PHE A 6 12.49 4.31 0.37
N TYR A 7 11.21 4.00 0.19
CA TYR A 7 10.33 4.78 -0.67
C TYR A 7 9.55 5.77 0.22
N PRO A 8 9.67 7.08 0.01
CA PRO A 8 8.89 8.07 0.77
C PRO A 8 7.39 7.93 0.44
N ALA A 9 6.53 8.31 1.39
CA ALA A 9 5.08 8.21 1.23
C ALA A 9 4.56 8.91 -0.03
N GLU A 10 5.09 10.09 -0.32
CA GLU A 10 4.71 10.91 -1.47
C GLU A 10 4.93 10.17 -2.79
N LEU A 11 6.09 9.51 -2.94
CA LEU A 11 6.40 8.71 -4.12
C LEU A 11 5.47 7.50 -4.25
N LYS A 12 5.15 6.82 -3.14
CA LYS A 12 4.18 5.71 -3.15
C LYS A 12 2.79 6.19 -3.61
N ILE A 13 2.33 7.33 -3.08
CA ILE A 13 1.04 7.92 -3.46
C ILE A 13 1.02 8.31 -4.93
N GLN A 14 2.11 8.91 -5.45
CA GLN A 14 2.24 9.28 -6.85
C GLN A 14 2.10 8.04 -7.77
N ILE A 15 2.77 6.95 -7.42
CA ILE A 15 2.69 5.68 -8.15
C ILE A 15 1.27 5.12 -8.14
N ILE A 16 0.60 5.12 -6.98
CA ILE A 16 -0.79 4.64 -6.86
C ILE A 16 -1.74 5.49 -7.70
N LYS A 17 -1.61 6.82 -7.66
CA LYS A 17 -2.44 7.73 -8.47
C LYS A 17 -2.29 7.46 -9.96
N ARG A 18 -1.05 7.27 -10.45
CA ARG A 18 -0.81 6.88 -11.84
C ARG A 18 -1.40 5.52 -12.18
N PHE A 19 -1.25 4.54 -11.27
CA PHE A 19 -1.86 3.22 -11.45
C PHE A 19 -3.39 3.29 -11.50
N LEU A 20 -4.02 4.16 -10.71
CA LEU A 20 -5.47 4.41 -10.74
C LEU A 20 -5.91 5.13 -12.02
N ASN A 21 -5.03 5.93 -12.64
CA ASN A 21 -5.28 6.53 -13.96
C ASN A 21 -5.22 5.52 -15.12
N GLY A 22 -4.89 4.25 -14.86
CA GLY A 22 -4.84 3.19 -15.88
C GLY A 22 -3.42 2.80 -16.30
N GLU A 23 -2.39 3.36 -15.69
CA GLU A 23 -1.00 2.96 -15.95
C GLU A 23 -0.73 1.52 -15.48
N SER A 24 0.13 0.81 -16.23
CA SER A 24 0.50 -0.55 -15.89
C SER A 24 1.50 -0.60 -14.72
N ALA A 25 1.24 -1.49 -13.76
CA ALA A 25 2.16 -1.74 -12.64
C ALA A 25 3.57 -2.16 -13.10
N ALA A 26 3.70 -2.75 -14.28
CA ALA A 26 4.99 -3.09 -14.89
C ALA A 26 5.77 -1.83 -15.30
N SER A 27 5.14 -0.91 -16.03
CA SER A 27 5.73 0.36 -16.45
C SER A 27 6.16 1.19 -15.24
N LEU A 28 5.27 1.35 -14.26
CA LEU A 28 5.57 2.09 -13.04
C LEU A 28 6.69 1.45 -12.22
N ARG A 29 6.78 0.12 -12.21
CA ARG A 29 7.88 -0.58 -11.54
C ARG A 29 9.23 -0.25 -12.18
N GLU A 30 9.29 -0.25 -13.50
CA GLU A 30 10.53 0.06 -14.24
C GLU A 30 10.91 1.53 -14.09
N GLU A 31 9.94 2.44 -14.20
CA GLU A 31 10.17 3.88 -14.05
C GLU A 31 10.65 4.25 -12.64
N PHE A 32 10.01 3.70 -11.60
CA PHE A 32 10.31 4.04 -10.20
C PHE A 32 11.25 3.04 -9.51
N GLN A 33 11.85 2.10 -10.27
CA GLN A 33 12.73 1.03 -9.77
C GLN A 33 12.16 0.31 -8.52
N ILE A 34 10.89 -0.06 -8.59
CA ILE A 34 10.20 -0.73 -7.48
C ILE A 34 10.61 -2.19 -7.45
N SER A 35 10.92 -2.71 -6.26
CA SER A 35 11.41 -4.10 -6.13
C SER A 35 10.42 -5.16 -6.64
N SER A 36 9.10 -4.94 -6.50
CA SER A 36 8.11 -5.90 -6.96
C SER A 36 6.77 -5.26 -7.31
N ARG A 37 6.08 -5.83 -8.30
CA ARG A 37 4.69 -5.48 -8.65
C ARG A 37 3.76 -5.66 -7.45
N GLY A 38 3.99 -6.68 -6.61
CA GLY A 38 3.22 -6.94 -5.40
C GLY A 38 3.24 -5.78 -4.40
N THR A 39 4.33 -5.00 -4.38
CA THR A 39 4.46 -3.81 -3.55
C THR A 39 3.46 -2.73 -3.96
N ILE A 40 3.26 -2.53 -5.27
CA ILE A 40 2.29 -1.57 -5.82
C ILE A 40 0.86 -1.97 -5.44
N TYR A 41 0.52 -3.26 -5.56
CA TYR A 41 -0.80 -3.76 -5.16
C TYR A 41 -1.07 -3.59 -3.66
N LYS A 42 -0.07 -3.85 -2.81
CA LYS A 42 -0.17 -3.57 -1.36
C LYS A 42 -0.41 -2.10 -1.09
N TRP A 43 0.35 -1.22 -1.74
CA TRP A 43 0.18 0.21 -1.60
C TRP A 43 -1.21 0.68 -2.04
N LYS A 44 -1.68 0.20 -3.19
CA LYS A 44 -3.06 0.45 -3.66
C LYS A 44 -4.10 0.02 -2.62
N LYS A 45 -3.94 -1.16 -2.02
CA LYS A 45 -4.86 -1.66 -0.99
C LYS A 45 -4.93 -0.70 0.20
N TRP A 46 -3.78 -0.26 0.72
CA TRP A 46 -3.74 0.70 1.83
C TRP A 46 -4.33 2.05 1.45
N TYR A 47 -4.03 2.54 0.25
CA TYR A 47 -4.59 3.80 -0.25
C TYR A 47 -6.12 3.76 -0.38
N LEU A 48 -6.67 2.67 -0.93
CA LEU A 48 -8.12 2.47 -1.04
C LEU A 48 -8.80 2.27 0.32
N SER A 49 -8.09 1.68 1.28
CA SER A 49 -8.58 1.50 2.64
C SER A 49 -8.52 2.79 3.49
N GLY A 50 -7.99 3.89 2.96
CA GLY A 50 -7.76 5.14 3.71
C GLY A 50 -6.55 5.09 4.65
N GLU A 51 -5.78 4.00 4.63
CA GLU A 51 -4.62 3.75 5.49
C GLU A 51 -3.33 4.34 4.91
N VAL A 52 -3.38 5.58 4.44
CA VAL A 52 -2.23 6.26 3.82
C VAL A 52 -1.06 6.43 4.79
N GLU A 53 -1.32 6.43 6.10
CA GLU A 53 -0.28 6.45 7.13
C GLU A 53 0.60 5.20 7.08
N ARG A 54 0.04 4.02 6.74
CA ARG A 54 0.82 2.78 6.53
C ARG A 54 1.78 2.86 5.36
N LEU A 55 1.50 3.72 4.38
CA LEU A 55 2.44 4.01 3.29
C LEU A 55 3.63 4.82 3.79
N ASN A 56 3.51 5.56 4.89
CA ASN A 56 4.60 6.40 5.40
C ASN A 56 5.64 5.59 6.18
N PHE A 57 5.22 4.53 6.87
CA PHE A 57 6.15 3.70 7.63
C PHE A 57 7.05 2.87 6.70
N SER A 58 8.37 2.96 6.89
CA SER A 58 9.33 1.98 6.37
C SER A 58 8.93 0.61 6.90
N SER A 59 8.85 -0.37 6.02
CA SER A 59 8.47 -1.76 6.34
C SER A 59 9.43 -2.40 7.35
N GLY A 60 9.27 -2.07 8.63
CA GLY A 60 9.49 -2.95 9.76
C GLY A 60 8.16 -3.60 10.10
N ARG A 61 8.20 -4.85 10.57
CA ARG A 61 7.04 -5.56 11.16
C ARG A 61 6.22 -4.55 11.96
N PRO A 62 4.91 -4.36 11.69
CA PRO A 62 4.12 -3.48 12.54
C PRO A 62 4.23 -4.06 13.95
N SER A 63 4.90 -3.33 14.85
CA SER A 63 4.86 -3.69 16.26
C SER A 63 3.40 -3.61 16.64
N GLU A 64 2.86 -4.75 17.05
CA GLU A 64 1.52 -4.95 17.55
C GLU A 64 1.07 -3.76 18.41
N ARG A 65 0.17 -2.95 17.86
CA ARG A 65 -0.66 -2.02 18.61
C ARG A 65 -1.82 -1.53 17.74
N GLU A 66 -2.93 -2.24 17.89
CA GLU A 66 -4.29 -1.69 17.95
C GLU A 66 -4.80 -0.83 16.79
N LEU A 67 -5.57 -1.46 15.90
CA LEU A 67 -6.97 -1.06 15.71
C LEU A 67 -7.76 -2.37 15.52
N SER A 68 -8.28 -2.96 16.60
CA SER A 68 -9.55 -2.57 17.25
C SER A 68 -10.71 -2.57 16.26
N THR A 69 -11.30 -3.76 16.09
CA THR A 69 -12.75 -4.01 16.05
C THR A 69 -13.64 -3.04 15.25
N SER A 70 -13.29 -2.64 14.03
CA SER A 70 -14.15 -1.75 13.24
C SER A 70 -14.23 -2.08 11.74
N ASP A 71 -14.10 -3.35 11.38
CA ASP A 71 -14.77 -3.89 10.19
C ASP A 71 -15.42 -5.19 10.67
N LYS A 72 -16.51 -5.06 11.43
CA LYS A 72 -17.83 -5.39 10.88
C LYS A 72 -17.73 -6.59 9.94
N LEU A 73 -17.57 -7.74 10.59
CA LEU A 73 -18.08 -9.01 10.11
C LEU A 73 -19.45 -8.76 9.47
N GLU A 74 -19.47 -8.69 8.15
CA GLU A 74 -20.60 -8.90 7.24
C GLU A 74 -21.24 -10.29 7.47
N LYS A 75 -21.74 -10.57 8.68
CA LYS A 75 -22.58 -11.73 8.98
C LYS A 75 -23.69 -11.37 9.96
N ALA A 76 -24.57 -10.48 9.53
CA ALA A 76 -25.97 -10.45 9.97
C ALA A 76 -26.81 -9.63 8.97
N VAL A 77 -26.69 -9.96 7.68
CA VAL A 77 -27.80 -9.76 6.74
C VAL A 77 -28.53 -11.12 6.70
N LYS A 78 -29.84 -11.10 6.96
CA LYS A 78 -30.80 -12.21 7.18
C LYS A 78 -30.72 -12.75 8.61
N GLU A 79 -31.70 -12.56 9.47
CA GLU A 79 -33.16 -12.72 9.30
C GLU A 79 -33.93 -11.81 10.29
#